data_AF-A0A8T7LM07-F1
#
_entry.id   AF-A0A8T7LM07-F1
#
_cell.length_a   1.000
_cell.length_b   1.000
_cell.length_c   1.000
_cell.angle_alpha   90.00
_cell.angle_beta   90.00
_cell.angle_gamma   90.00
#
_symmetry.space_group_name_H-M   'P 1'
#
loop_
_entity.id
_entity.type
_entity.pdbx_description
1 polymer ?
#
loop_
_entity_poly.entity_id
_entity_poly.type
_entity_poly.pdbx_seq_one_letter_code
_entity_poly.pdbx_strand_id
1 'polypeptide(L)'
;MEPDVSKNAKIIGIVLVVLGALSLLQNFGLLGFVASLVWAAMFAVGGAVFLYFFFRNAAHWWAAIPAGALLGIAVTIGASELPWIPGGVVGSLFLGMLSLGFLAIYLTDHSRWWAVIPGGTLLSVAATAAMSEILPGEATGGVLFLGLAATFALLALLPGAPKLRWAFVPAAVLGVMGVLLMMSAVQLASILWPVVLIAAGIALLYRNRHREIYR
;
A
#
# COMPACT_ATOMS: atom_id res chain seq x y z
N MET A 1 -19.30 11.08 -47.49
CA MET A 1 -18.31 11.44 -46.45
C MET A 1 -18.31 10.29 -45.44
N GLU A 2 -17.47 9.29 -45.66
CA GLU A 2 -17.32 8.17 -44.72
C GLU A 2 -16.57 8.67 -43.49
N PRO A 3 -17.08 8.43 -42.27
CA PRO A 3 -16.44 8.92 -41.06
C PRO A 3 -15.12 8.18 -40.82
N ASP A 4 -14.12 8.91 -40.33
CA ASP A 4 -12.71 8.52 -40.10
C ASP A 4 -12.52 7.47 -38.97
N VAL A 5 -13.48 6.55 -38.84
CA VAL A 5 -13.55 5.47 -37.86
C VAL A 5 -12.48 4.40 -38.13
N SER A 6 -11.95 4.34 -39.37
CA SER A 6 -11.18 3.18 -39.84
C SER A 6 -9.77 3.06 -39.26
N LYS A 7 -9.07 4.16 -38.98
CA LYS A 7 -7.65 4.09 -38.62
C LYS A 7 -7.42 3.60 -37.20
N ASN A 8 -8.17 4.16 -36.25
CA ASN A 8 -8.12 3.76 -34.85
C ASN A 8 -8.66 2.34 -34.67
N ALA A 9 -9.74 1.98 -35.37
CA ALA A 9 -10.29 0.62 -35.34
C ALA A 9 -9.30 -0.42 -35.87
N LYS A 10 -8.57 -0.13 -36.96
CA LYS A 10 -7.52 -1.02 -37.49
C LYS A 10 -6.36 -1.19 -36.52
N ILE A 11 -5.88 -0.12 -35.91
CA ILE A 11 -4.79 -0.18 -34.92
C ILE A 11 -5.23 -1.00 -33.71
N ILE A 12 -6.42 -0.72 -33.16
CA ILE A 12 -6.99 -1.46 -32.03
C ILE A 12 -7.16 -2.94 -32.41
N GLY A 13 -7.67 -3.25 -33.59
CA GLY A 13 -7.83 -4.61 -34.08
C GLY A 13 -6.50 -5.38 -34.18
N ILE A 14 -5.47 -4.76 -34.75
CA ILE A 14 -4.12 -5.35 -34.84
C ILE A 14 -3.56 -5.61 -33.44
N VAL A 15 -3.68 -4.64 -32.53
CA VAL A 15 -3.22 -4.78 -31.15
C VAL A 15 -3.95 -5.93 -30.45
N LEU A 16 -5.28 -6.02 -30.58
CA LEU A 16 -6.08 -7.10 -29.99
C LEU A 16 -5.69 -8.48 -30.55
N VAL A 17 -5.45 -8.59 -31.85
CA VAL A 17 -5.02 -9.85 -32.49
C VAL A 17 -3.64 -10.27 -31.98
N VAL A 18 -2.68 -9.35 -31.92
CA VAL A 18 -1.33 -9.64 -31.41
C VAL A 18 -1.38 -10.05 -29.94
N LEU A 19 -2.11 -9.30 -29.11
CA LEU A 19 -2.28 -9.63 -27.68
C LEU A 19 -2.97 -10.98 -27.48
N GLY A 20 -4.00 -11.28 -28.26
CA GLY A 20 -4.70 -12.57 -28.22
C GLY A 20 -3.80 -13.73 -28.63
N ALA A 21 -3.04 -13.58 -29.71
CA ALA A 21 -2.09 -14.60 -30.17
C ALA A 21 -0.97 -14.86 -29.16
N LEU A 22 -0.38 -13.80 -28.59
CA LEU A 22 0.62 -13.90 -27.52
C LEU A 22 0.04 -14.61 -26.28
N SER A 23 -1.19 -14.27 -25.89
CA SER A 23 -1.87 -14.89 -24.75
C SER A 23 -2.12 -16.38 -24.98
N LEU A 24 -2.49 -16.78 -26.20
CA LEU A 24 -2.65 -18.20 -26.56
C LEU A 24 -1.30 -18.94 -26.48
N LEU A 25 -0.24 -18.38 -27.06
CA LEU A 25 1.09 -18.99 -27.03
C LEU A 25 1.64 -19.12 -25.59
N GLN A 26 1.34 -18.16 -24.71
CA GLN A 26 1.65 -18.23 -23.29
C GLN A 26 0.91 -19.40 -22.60
N ASN A 27 -0.37 -19.61 -22.89
CA ASN A 27 -1.14 -20.73 -22.34
C ASN A 27 -0.60 -22.10 -22.77
N PHE A 28 -0.01 -22.19 -23.97
CA PHE A 28 0.68 -23.41 -24.42
C PHE A 28 2.07 -23.60 -23.80
N GLY A 29 2.51 -22.69 -22.91
CA GLY A 29 3.83 -22.76 -22.27
C GLY A 29 5.00 -22.45 -23.20
N LEU A 30 4.73 -21.98 -24.43
CA LEU A 30 5.74 -21.81 -25.48
C LEU A 30 6.60 -20.55 -25.30
N LEU A 31 6.13 -19.58 -24.50
CA LEU A 31 6.75 -18.27 -24.37
C LEU A 31 7.27 -17.92 -22.97
N GLY A 32 7.03 -18.77 -21.95
CA GLY A 32 7.42 -18.61 -20.55
C GLY A 32 7.92 -17.21 -20.16
N PHE A 33 9.24 -17.07 -20.07
CA PHE A 33 9.95 -15.83 -19.70
C PHE A 33 9.75 -14.65 -20.68
N VAL A 34 9.72 -14.91 -22.00
CA VAL A 34 9.60 -13.86 -23.02
C VAL A 34 8.22 -13.19 -22.95
N ALA A 35 7.16 -13.96 -22.75
CA ALA A 35 5.81 -13.41 -22.56
C ALA A 35 5.76 -12.52 -21.30
N SER A 36 6.29 -12.99 -20.18
CA SER A 36 6.37 -12.21 -18.94
C SER A 36 7.13 -10.90 -19.13
N LEU A 37 8.24 -10.91 -19.87
CA LEU A 37 9.01 -9.70 -20.15
C LEU A 37 8.23 -8.70 -21.01
N VAL A 38 7.48 -9.17 -22.01
CA VAL A 38 6.61 -8.30 -22.83
C VAL A 38 5.52 -7.66 -21.96
N TRP A 39 4.85 -8.44 -21.11
CA TRP A 39 3.85 -7.90 -20.19
C TRP A 39 4.46 -6.88 -19.22
N ALA A 40 5.58 -7.21 -18.57
CA ALA A 40 6.29 -6.30 -17.68
C ALA A 40 6.66 -4.99 -18.40
N ALA A 41 7.17 -5.06 -19.63
CA ALA A 41 7.51 -3.88 -20.42
C ALA A 41 6.27 -3.03 -20.75
N MET A 42 5.14 -3.64 -21.14
CA MET A 42 3.90 -2.91 -21.40
C MET A 42 3.39 -2.18 -20.15
N PHE A 43 3.38 -2.84 -19.00
CA PHE A 43 3.00 -2.24 -17.73
C PHE A 43 3.99 -1.13 -17.31
N ALA A 44 5.29 -1.33 -17.51
CA ALA A 44 6.31 -0.32 -17.23
C ALA A 44 6.13 0.94 -18.08
N VAL A 45 5.86 0.77 -19.39
CA VAL A 45 5.58 1.89 -20.29
C VAL A 45 4.30 2.62 -19.87
N GLY A 46 3.22 1.88 -19.56
CA GLY A 46 1.99 2.47 -19.05
C GLY A 46 2.22 3.28 -17.77
N GLY A 47 2.96 2.72 -16.82
CA GLY A 47 3.33 3.41 -15.58
C GLY A 47 4.19 4.66 -15.82
N ALA A 48 5.14 4.60 -16.74
CA ALA A 48 5.97 5.74 -17.14
C ALA A 48 5.16 6.87 -17.78
N VAL A 49 4.13 6.55 -18.57
CA VAL A 49 3.20 7.55 -19.12
C VAL A 49 2.46 8.29 -18.00
N PHE A 50 1.96 7.59 -16.99
CA PHE A 50 1.31 8.24 -15.84
C PHE A 50 2.29 9.04 -14.98
N LEU A 51 3.52 8.56 -14.77
CA LEU A 51 4.57 9.36 -14.12
C LEU A 51 4.86 10.64 -14.89
N TYR A 52 4.92 10.57 -16.22
CA TYR A 52 5.10 11.76 -17.06
C TYR A 52 3.99 12.79 -16.82
N PHE A 53 2.72 12.37 -16.80
CA PHE A 53 1.61 13.28 -16.48
C PHE A 53 1.69 13.85 -15.05
N PHE A 54 2.06 13.02 -14.08
CA PHE A 54 2.24 13.42 -12.69
C PHE A 54 3.29 14.53 -12.53
N PHE A 55 4.47 14.35 -13.12
CA PHE A 55 5.56 15.33 -13.03
C PHE A 55 5.31 16.58 -13.87
N ARG A 56 4.51 16.48 -14.94
CA ARG A 56 4.34 17.62 -15.86
C ARG A 56 3.39 18.68 -15.34
N ASN A 57 2.40 18.29 -14.53
CA ASN A 57 1.44 19.25 -13.99
C ASN A 57 0.89 18.73 -12.65
N ALA A 58 1.12 19.50 -11.58
CA ALA A 58 0.70 19.20 -10.22
C ALA A 58 -0.83 19.03 -10.04
N ALA A 59 -1.64 19.46 -11.02
CA ALA A 59 -3.06 19.18 -11.08
C ALA A 59 -3.39 17.69 -11.34
N HIS A 60 -2.50 16.95 -12.00
CA HIS A 60 -2.67 15.51 -12.31
C HIS A 60 -2.10 14.60 -11.21
N TRP A 61 -2.23 15.02 -9.95
CA TRP A 61 -1.72 14.28 -8.79
C TRP A 61 -2.18 12.84 -8.72
N TRP A 62 -3.41 12.57 -9.18
CA TRP A 62 -4.01 11.25 -9.20
C TRP A 62 -3.20 10.27 -10.05
N ALA A 63 -2.43 10.75 -11.03
CA ALA A 63 -1.63 9.92 -11.94
C ALA A 63 -0.51 9.15 -11.20
N ALA A 64 -0.08 9.59 -10.02
CA ALA A 64 0.87 8.83 -9.21
C ALA A 64 0.31 7.47 -8.75
N ILE A 65 -1.02 7.34 -8.58
CA ILE A 65 -1.63 6.08 -8.13
C ILE A 65 -1.61 5.02 -9.25
N PRO A 66 -2.14 5.27 -10.47
CA PRO A 66 -1.97 4.36 -11.59
C PRO A 66 -0.51 4.11 -11.93
N ALA A 67 0.36 5.12 -11.83
CA ALA A 67 1.81 4.94 -12.03
C ALA A 67 2.38 3.91 -11.04
N GLY A 68 2.14 4.08 -9.74
CA GLY A 68 2.58 3.14 -8.71
C GLY A 68 2.02 1.74 -8.93
N ALA A 69 0.76 1.62 -9.35
CA ALA A 69 0.12 0.33 -9.63
C ALA A 69 0.76 -0.40 -10.83
N LEU A 70 0.89 0.28 -11.97
CA LEU A 70 1.41 -0.30 -13.20
C LEU A 70 2.90 -0.62 -13.08
N LEU A 71 3.68 0.27 -12.45
CA LEU A 71 5.09 -0.01 -12.17
C LEU A 71 5.25 -1.13 -11.14
N GLY A 72 4.38 -1.18 -10.13
CA GLY A 72 4.32 -2.29 -9.19
C GLY A 72 4.08 -3.62 -9.90
N ILE A 73 3.10 -3.69 -10.80
CA ILE A 73 2.83 -4.89 -11.60
C ILE A 73 4.04 -5.26 -12.45
N ALA A 74 4.66 -4.29 -13.13
CA ALA A 74 5.85 -4.55 -13.94
C ALA A 74 7.01 -5.14 -13.13
N VAL A 75 7.28 -4.58 -11.95
CA VAL A 75 8.31 -5.07 -11.02
C VAL A 75 7.96 -6.47 -10.50
N THR A 76 6.72 -6.71 -10.12
CA THR A 76 6.25 -8.01 -9.61
C THR A 76 6.34 -9.10 -10.68
N ILE A 77 5.98 -8.82 -11.94
CA ILE A 77 6.14 -9.77 -13.05
C ILE A 77 7.63 -10.11 -13.24
N GLY A 78 8.51 -9.12 -13.24
CA GLY A 78 9.95 -9.37 -13.35
C GLY A 78 10.50 -10.16 -12.17
N ALA A 79 10.06 -9.86 -10.95
CA ALA A 79 10.51 -10.54 -9.74
C ALA A 79 9.99 -11.98 -9.65
N SER A 80 8.78 -12.28 -10.15
CA SER A 80 8.21 -13.63 -10.14
C SER A 80 8.96 -14.63 -11.02
N GLU A 81 9.74 -14.16 -11.99
CA GLU A 81 10.60 -15.01 -12.81
C GLU A 81 11.89 -15.44 -12.10
N LEU A 82 12.20 -14.82 -10.95
CA LEU A 82 13.43 -15.08 -10.19
C LEU A 82 13.16 -16.11 -9.09
N PRO A 83 13.68 -17.34 -9.18
CA PRO A 83 13.30 -18.44 -8.27
C PRO A 83 13.78 -18.26 -6.83
N TRP A 84 14.72 -17.34 -6.58
CA TRP A 84 15.24 -17.04 -5.25
C TRP A 84 14.48 -15.93 -4.53
N ILE A 85 13.50 -15.28 -5.17
CA ILE A 85 12.68 -14.24 -4.52
C ILE A 85 11.46 -14.91 -3.89
N PRO A 86 11.30 -14.82 -2.55
CA PRO A 86 10.14 -15.37 -1.87
C PRO A 86 8.82 -14.73 -2.34
N GLY A 87 7.73 -15.49 -2.31
CA GLY A 87 6.41 -15.02 -2.76
C GLY A 87 5.91 -13.81 -1.98
N GLY A 88 6.16 -13.79 -0.67
CA GLY A 88 5.85 -12.64 0.21
C GLY A 88 6.61 -11.38 -0.20
N VAL A 89 7.85 -11.51 -0.68
CA VAL A 89 8.65 -10.39 -1.21
C VAL A 89 8.11 -9.92 -2.56
N VAL A 90 7.68 -10.83 -3.44
CA VAL A 90 7.04 -10.47 -4.72
C VAL A 90 5.76 -9.63 -4.48
N GLY A 91 4.94 -10.04 -3.49
CA GLY A 91 3.75 -9.28 -3.09
C GLY A 91 4.06 -7.93 -2.44
N SER A 92 5.13 -7.86 -1.63
CA SER A 92 5.55 -6.61 -0.98
C SER A 92 6.04 -5.57 -1.98
N LEU A 93 6.68 -5.98 -3.08
CA LEU A 93 7.12 -5.07 -4.14
C LEU A 93 5.95 -4.34 -4.79
N PHE A 94 4.86 -5.04 -5.11
CA PHE A 94 3.66 -4.42 -5.68
C PHE A 94 3.05 -3.39 -4.71
N LEU A 95 2.83 -3.80 -3.46
CA LEU A 95 2.23 -2.95 -2.43
C LEU A 95 3.13 -1.76 -2.06
N GLY A 96 4.45 -1.96 -2.06
CA GLY A 96 5.44 -0.92 -1.85
C GLY A 96 5.42 0.12 -2.97
N MET A 97 5.35 -0.30 -4.23
CA MET A 97 5.24 0.61 -5.38
C MET A 97 3.92 1.40 -5.37
N LEU A 98 2.81 0.76 -4.98
CA LEU A 98 1.54 1.46 -4.76
C LEU A 98 1.64 2.48 -3.63
N SER A 99 2.27 2.11 -2.51
CA SER A 99 2.54 3.01 -1.39
C SER A 99 3.34 4.23 -1.84
N LEU A 100 4.42 4.02 -2.62
CA LEU A 100 5.23 5.08 -3.17
C LEU A 100 4.41 6.05 -4.04
N GLY A 101 3.41 5.56 -4.78
CA GLY A 101 2.48 6.42 -5.53
C GLY A 101 1.72 7.40 -4.62
N PHE A 102 1.18 6.92 -3.48
CA PHE A 102 0.52 7.80 -2.51
C PHE A 102 1.50 8.71 -1.78
N LEU A 103 2.67 8.21 -1.40
CA LEU A 103 3.70 9.03 -0.74
C LEU A 103 4.20 10.15 -1.68
N ALA A 104 4.35 9.88 -2.97
CA ALA A 104 4.70 10.88 -3.97
C ALA A 104 3.66 12.02 -4.04
N ILE A 105 2.35 11.72 -3.91
CA ILE A 105 1.30 12.74 -3.85
C ILE A 105 1.53 13.68 -2.66
N TYR A 106 1.79 13.12 -1.47
CA TYR A 106 2.01 13.91 -0.26
C TYR A 106 3.32 14.72 -0.32
N LEU A 107 4.40 14.13 -0.84
CA LEU A 107 5.71 14.79 -0.96
C LEU A 107 5.70 15.93 -1.98
N THR A 108 4.82 15.87 -2.98
CA THR A 108 4.69 16.92 -4.01
C THR A 108 3.78 18.06 -3.54
N ASP A 109 2.77 17.75 -2.74
CA ASP A 109 1.83 18.74 -2.21
C ASP A 109 1.37 18.33 -0.80
N HIS A 110 1.97 18.95 0.21
CA HIS A 110 1.69 18.68 1.61
C HIS A 110 0.25 19.00 2.04
N SER A 111 -0.50 19.78 1.25
CA SER A 111 -1.93 20.00 1.50
C SER A 111 -2.75 18.71 1.37
N ARG A 112 -2.21 17.72 0.64
CA ARG A 112 -2.81 16.39 0.42
C ARG A 112 -2.36 15.39 1.48
N TRP A 113 -2.40 15.81 2.74
CA TRP A 113 -2.05 14.99 3.92
C TRP A 113 -2.81 13.65 3.97
N TRP A 114 -4.01 13.60 3.39
CA TRP A 114 -4.83 12.39 3.33
C TRP A 114 -4.09 11.21 2.68
N ALA A 115 -3.16 11.46 1.76
CA ALA A 115 -2.43 10.42 1.03
C ALA A 115 -1.45 9.63 1.92
N VAL A 116 -1.06 10.17 3.07
CA VAL A 116 -0.22 9.47 4.05
C VAL A 116 -0.94 8.25 4.64
N ILE A 117 -2.27 8.31 4.80
CA ILE A 117 -3.05 7.19 5.37
C ILE A 117 -3.03 5.95 4.45
N PRO A 118 -3.49 6.03 3.17
CA PRO A 118 -3.42 4.88 2.27
C PRO A 118 -1.98 4.50 1.95
N GLY A 119 -1.08 5.48 1.77
CA GLY A 119 0.34 5.22 1.51
C GLY A 119 1.01 4.45 2.64
N GLY A 120 0.87 4.90 3.89
CA GLY A 120 1.42 4.23 5.07
C GLY A 120 0.74 2.89 5.36
N THR A 121 -0.58 2.76 5.11
CA THR A 121 -1.29 1.49 5.21
C THR A 121 -0.73 0.46 4.22
N LEU A 122 -0.59 0.84 2.94
CA LEU A 122 0.00 -0.04 1.92
C LEU A 122 1.45 -0.39 2.24
N LEU A 123 2.23 0.55 2.78
CA LEU A 123 3.59 0.28 3.24
C LEU A 123 3.61 -0.74 4.38
N SER A 124 2.65 -0.64 5.29
CA SER A 124 2.50 -1.57 6.41
C SER A 124 2.17 -2.97 5.90
N VAL A 125 1.23 -3.10 4.97
CA VAL A 125 0.88 -4.38 4.34
C VAL A 125 2.07 -4.93 3.52
N ALA A 126 2.82 -4.07 2.82
CA ALA A 126 4.04 -4.47 2.12
C ALA A 126 5.08 -5.04 3.08
N ALA A 127 5.33 -4.37 4.21
CA ALA A 127 6.23 -4.85 5.25
C ALA A 127 5.75 -6.19 5.84
N THR A 128 4.45 -6.33 6.10
CA THR A 128 3.84 -7.58 6.55
C THR A 128 4.04 -8.72 5.55
N ALA A 129 3.81 -8.48 4.26
CA ALA A 129 4.03 -9.47 3.21
C ALA A 129 5.51 -9.86 3.08
N ALA A 130 6.44 -8.90 3.21
CA ALA A 130 7.88 -9.18 3.15
C ALA A 130 8.34 -10.06 4.33
N MET A 131 7.71 -9.92 5.50
CA MET A 131 8.08 -10.63 6.72
C MET A 131 7.30 -11.94 6.92
N SER A 132 6.28 -12.23 6.11
CA SER A 132 5.35 -13.34 6.36
C SER A 132 5.97 -14.73 6.31
N GLU A 133 7.10 -14.88 5.63
CA GLU A 133 7.85 -16.14 5.54
C GLU A 133 8.95 -16.26 6.60
N ILE A 134 9.26 -15.15 7.30
CA ILE A 134 10.34 -15.07 8.29
C ILE A 134 9.76 -15.10 9.71
N LEU A 135 8.60 -14.49 9.91
CA LEU A 135 7.96 -14.36 11.21
C LEU A 135 6.77 -15.33 11.34
N PRO A 136 6.45 -15.80 12.57
CA PRO A 136 5.20 -16.50 12.83
C PRO A 136 3.99 -15.60 12.54
N GLY A 137 2.82 -16.22 12.35
CA GLY A 137 1.61 -15.51 11.91
C GLY A 137 1.17 -14.39 12.85
N GLU A 138 1.28 -14.59 14.17
CA GLU A 138 0.96 -13.57 15.18
C GLU A 138 1.91 -12.38 15.09
N ALA A 139 3.21 -12.62 15.00
CA ALA A 139 4.24 -11.57 14.89
C ALA A 139 4.12 -10.81 13.55
N THR A 140 3.74 -11.50 12.47
CA THR A 140 3.41 -10.90 11.18
C THR A 140 2.23 -9.93 11.30
N GLY A 141 1.20 -10.29 12.07
CA GLY A 141 0.13 -9.38 12.45
C GLY A 141 0.64 -8.17 13.25
N GLY A 142 1.61 -8.38 14.15
CA GLY A 142 2.30 -7.31 14.86
C GLY A 142 2.96 -6.28 13.93
N VAL A 143 3.61 -6.71 12.85
CA VAL A 143 4.21 -5.82 11.83
C VAL A 143 3.15 -4.89 11.24
N LEU A 144 1.98 -5.42 10.88
CA LEU A 144 0.89 -4.63 10.30
C LEU A 144 0.41 -3.57 11.27
N PHE A 145 0.11 -3.95 12.51
CA PHE A 145 -0.44 -3.05 13.53
C PHE A 145 0.57 -1.97 13.92
N LEU A 146 1.85 -2.32 14.06
CA LEU A 146 2.92 -1.34 14.32
C LEU A 146 3.12 -0.38 13.13
N GLY A 147 3.07 -0.88 11.90
CA GLY A 147 3.14 -0.03 10.70
C GLY A 147 1.97 0.97 10.62
N LEU A 148 0.75 0.51 10.92
CA LEU A 148 -0.42 1.38 10.98
C LEU A 148 -0.30 2.39 12.12
N ALA A 149 0.19 1.97 13.29
CA ALA A 149 0.46 2.85 14.42
C ALA A 149 1.45 3.97 14.03
N ALA A 150 2.53 3.60 13.34
CA ALA A 150 3.50 4.55 12.79
C ALA A 150 2.85 5.50 11.78
N THR A 151 1.98 4.99 10.90
CA THR A 151 1.24 5.81 9.93
C THR A 151 0.38 6.88 10.63
N PHE A 152 -0.39 6.51 11.64
CA PHE A 152 -1.21 7.46 12.41
C PHE A 152 -0.38 8.38 13.32
N ALA A 153 0.74 7.89 13.86
CA ALA A 153 1.66 8.73 14.63
C ALA A 153 2.30 9.80 13.75
N LEU A 154 2.78 9.42 12.56
CA LEU A 154 3.27 10.36 11.55
C LEU A 154 2.18 11.35 11.18
N LEU A 155 0.95 10.87 10.92
CA LEU A 155 -0.19 11.72 10.61
C LEU A 155 -0.46 12.78 11.70
N ALA A 156 -0.31 12.40 12.98
CA ALA A 156 -0.50 13.30 14.11
C ALA A 156 0.61 14.35 14.26
N LEU A 157 1.80 14.07 13.73
CA LEU A 157 3.00 14.92 13.79
C LEU A 157 3.21 15.77 12.52
N LEU A 158 2.43 15.53 11.46
CA LEU A 158 2.57 16.18 10.16
C LEU A 158 2.46 17.71 10.25
N PRO A 159 3.51 18.47 9.88
CA PRO A 159 3.41 19.91 9.75
C PRO A 159 2.57 20.27 8.52
N GLY A 160 1.62 21.20 8.68
CA GLY A 160 0.79 21.72 7.59
C GLY A 160 -0.59 21.05 7.41
N ALA A 161 -0.84 19.93 8.09
CA ALA A 161 -2.20 19.40 8.21
C ALA A 161 -2.99 20.21 9.27
N PRO A 162 -4.34 20.17 9.26
CA PRO A 162 -5.15 20.61 10.41
C PRO A 162 -4.64 19.95 11.70
N LYS A 163 -5.01 20.43 12.89
CA LYS A 163 -4.63 19.76 14.14
C LYS A 163 -5.22 18.34 14.21
N LEU A 164 -4.56 17.35 13.59
CA LEU A 164 -4.98 15.95 13.48
C LEU A 164 -4.69 15.18 14.78
N ARG A 165 -4.90 15.82 15.94
CA ARG A 165 -4.65 15.23 17.27
C ARG A 165 -5.50 13.98 17.53
N TRP A 166 -6.59 13.82 16.79
CA TRP A 166 -7.42 12.61 16.82
C TRP A 166 -6.62 11.36 16.45
N ALA A 167 -5.58 11.48 15.61
CA ALA A 167 -4.77 10.36 15.13
C ALA A 167 -3.86 9.75 16.20
N PHE A 168 -3.60 10.43 17.33
CA PHE A 168 -2.88 9.84 18.46
C PHE A 168 -3.64 8.67 19.10
N VAL A 169 -4.98 8.71 19.11
CA VAL A 169 -5.80 7.65 19.70
C VAL A 169 -5.65 6.33 18.93
N PRO A 170 -5.89 6.26 17.59
CA PRO A 170 -5.65 5.04 16.83
C PRO A 170 -4.16 4.66 16.83
N ALA A 171 -3.23 5.62 16.76
CA ALA A 171 -1.79 5.31 16.85
C ALA A 171 -1.45 4.59 18.16
N ALA A 172 -1.95 5.06 19.30
CA ALA A 172 -1.72 4.43 20.59
C ALA A 172 -2.37 3.04 20.68
N VAL A 173 -3.62 2.90 20.28
CA VAL A 173 -4.34 1.60 20.32
C VAL A 173 -3.65 0.58 19.41
N LEU A 174 -3.35 0.94 18.16
CA LEU A 174 -2.68 0.07 17.21
C LEU A 174 -1.24 -0.23 17.65
N GLY A 175 -0.55 0.73 18.24
CA GLY A 175 0.82 0.56 18.74
C GLY A 175 0.86 -0.44 19.89
N VAL A 176 -0.05 -0.31 20.86
CA VAL A 176 -0.23 -1.31 21.92
C VAL A 176 -0.48 -2.66 21.27
N MET A 177 -1.54 -2.80 20.46
CA MET A 177 -1.90 -4.08 19.81
C MET A 177 -0.75 -4.70 19.01
N GLY A 178 0.02 -3.89 18.28
CA GLY A 178 1.16 -4.36 17.51
C GLY A 178 2.30 -4.88 18.39
N VAL A 179 2.61 -4.19 19.49
CA VAL A 179 3.55 -4.70 20.51
C VAL A 179 3.02 -6.01 21.10
N LEU A 180 1.70 -6.12 21.35
CA LEU A 180 1.10 -7.31 21.94
C LEU A 180 1.25 -8.53 21.04
N LEU A 181 1.03 -8.35 19.74
CA LEU A 181 1.13 -9.41 18.75
C LEU A 181 2.58 -9.85 18.50
N MET A 182 3.53 -8.90 18.54
CA MET A 182 4.97 -9.22 18.54
C MET A 182 5.38 -10.00 19.79
N MET A 183 4.81 -9.63 20.93
CA MET A 183 5.03 -10.25 22.23
C MET A 183 4.30 -11.58 22.40
N SER A 184 3.16 -11.81 21.77
CA SER A 184 2.35 -13.03 21.92
C SER A 184 3.00 -14.26 21.30
N ALA A 185 4.04 -14.10 20.48
CA ALA A 185 4.97 -15.17 20.17
C ALA A 185 5.67 -15.73 21.44
N VAL A 186 5.58 -15.04 22.57
CA VAL A 186 6.12 -15.38 23.90
C VAL A 186 5.10 -15.06 25.01
N GLN A 187 4.12 -15.93 25.29
CA GLN A 187 3.42 -16.04 26.60
C GLN A 187 2.74 -14.78 27.23
N LEU A 188 2.31 -13.79 26.45
CA LEU A 188 1.86 -12.48 27.00
C LEU A 188 0.35 -12.23 27.17
N ALA A 189 -0.52 -13.17 26.73
CA ALA A 189 -1.97 -13.02 26.86
C ALA A 189 -2.47 -12.89 28.32
N SER A 190 -1.69 -13.36 29.30
CA SER A 190 -2.02 -13.32 30.73
C SER A 190 -1.81 -11.94 31.38
N ILE A 191 -0.89 -11.12 30.86
CA ILE A 191 -0.53 -9.81 31.45
C ILE A 191 -1.29 -8.66 30.77
N LEU A 192 -1.71 -8.87 29.52
CA LEU A 192 -2.21 -7.79 28.67
C LEU A 192 -3.64 -7.36 28.90
N TRP A 193 -4.52 -8.33 29.16
CA TRP A 193 -5.91 -8.04 29.49
C TRP A 193 -6.03 -7.15 30.75
N PRO A 194 -5.29 -7.41 31.84
CA PRO A 194 -5.27 -6.52 33.01
C PRO A 194 -4.82 -5.08 32.73
N VAL A 195 -3.73 -4.87 31.98
CA VAL A 195 -3.17 -3.53 31.76
C VAL A 195 -4.09 -2.66 30.90
N VAL A 196 -4.67 -3.24 29.85
CA VAL A 196 -5.64 -2.54 28.99
C VAL A 196 -6.89 -2.15 29.77
N LEU A 197 -7.40 -3.04 30.63
CA LEU A 197 -8.55 -2.75 31.49
C LEU A 197 -8.25 -1.62 32.49
N ILE A 198 -7.05 -1.59 33.07
CA ILE A 198 -6.62 -0.53 33.99
C ILE A 198 -6.54 0.81 33.26
N ALA A 199 -5.90 0.86 32.09
CA ALA A 199 -5.78 2.09 31.31
C ALA A 199 -7.14 2.62 30.83
N ALA A 200 -8.03 1.72 30.35
CA ALA A 200 -9.38 2.07 29.95
C ALA A 200 -10.22 2.59 31.13
N GLY A 201 -10.11 1.96 32.30
CA GLY A 201 -10.74 2.41 33.53
C GLY A 201 -10.29 3.81 33.95
N ILE A 202 -8.98 4.07 33.93
CA ILE A 202 -8.41 5.39 34.25
C ILE A 202 -8.91 6.45 33.26
N ALA A 203 -8.92 6.15 31.96
CA ALA A 203 -9.40 7.07 30.93
C ALA A 203 -10.89 7.42 31.09
N LEU A 204 -11.72 6.43 31.46
CA LEU A 204 -13.14 6.64 31.73
C LEU A 204 -13.36 7.51 32.98
N LEU A 205 -12.60 7.28 34.05
CA LEU A 205 -12.68 8.06 35.28
C LEU A 205 -12.29 9.53 35.07
N TYR A 206 -11.23 9.78 34.29
CA TYR A 206 -10.83 11.14 33.92
C TYR A 206 -11.89 11.84 33.08
N ARG A 207 -12.49 11.14 32.12
CA ARG A 207 -13.54 11.70 31.26
C ARG A 207 -14.84 12.00 32.03
N ASN A 208 -15.16 11.22 33.06
CA ASN A 208 -16.36 11.45 33.88
C ASN A 208 -16.20 12.65 34.82
N ARG A 209 -15.02 12.82 35.42
CA ARG A 209 -14.72 13.93 36.34
C ARG A 209 -14.78 15.31 35.66
N HIS A 210 -14.63 15.39 34.34
CA HIS A 210 -14.84 16.62 33.57
C HIS A 210 -16.31 16.95 33.27
N ARG A 211 -17.26 16.01 33.46
CA ARG A 211 -18.70 16.26 33.27
C ARG A 211 -19.41 16.81 34.51
N GLU A 212 -18.89 16.54 35.70
CA GLU A 212 -19.51 16.99 36.97
C GLU A 212 -19.19 18.46 37.32
N ILE A 213 -18.16 19.07 36.74
CA ILE A 213 -17.74 20.45 37.06
C ILE A 213 -18.61 21.52 36.35
N TYR A 214 -19.49 21.12 35.42
CA TYR A 214 -20.37 22.02 34.66
C TYR A 214 -21.87 21.76 34.89
N ARG A 215 -22.25 21.13 36.02
CA ARG A 215 -23.63 21.02 36.47
C ARG A 215 -23.87 21.84 37.73
#